data_AF-A0A1Y1Q6V9-F1
#
_entry.id   AF-A0A1Y1Q6V9-F1
#
_cell.length_a   1.000
_cell.length_b   1.000
_cell.length_c   1.000
_cell.angle_alpha   90.00
_cell.angle_beta   90.00
_cell.angle_gamma   90.00
#
_symmetry.space_group_name_H-M   'P 1'
#
loop_
_entity.id
_entity.type
_entity.pdbx_description
1 polymer ?
#
loop_
_entity_poly.entity_id
_entity_poly.type
_entity_poly.pdbx_seq_one_letter_code
_entity_poly.pdbx_strand_id
1 'polypeptide(L)'
;MTKVKPWCWQLAANGNGPDWLLLANVTPDSVAALVAALANTTLDGYSQCDDSTYTLMDSTNADAYLGNLTGNEPRNIWVYNLVEIQGDLIKIESGYGGRGDANNQAETDFLLHLFALPNITLQSWQVLAGGEGYDYVIRAAGTDAGSFMAYLSPD
;
A
#
# COMPACT_ATOMS: atom_id res chain seq x y z
N MET A 1 -23.00 6.39 -7.55
CA MET A 1 -21.78 5.68 -7.11
C MET A 1 -21.20 6.47 -5.96
N THR A 2 -21.08 5.85 -4.77
CA THR A 2 -20.38 6.47 -3.64
C THR A 2 -18.92 6.67 -4.05
N LYS A 3 -18.39 7.89 -3.89
CA LYS A 3 -17.02 8.20 -4.28
C LYS A 3 -16.07 7.62 -3.22
N VAL A 4 -15.37 6.55 -3.56
CA VAL A 4 -14.32 5.96 -2.73
C VAL A 4 -13.17 6.95 -2.62
N LYS A 5 -12.69 7.20 -1.40
CA LYS A 5 -11.51 8.01 -1.12
C LYS A 5 -10.24 7.14 -1.16
N PRO A 6 -9.07 7.70 -1.49
CA PRO A 6 -7.79 7.00 -1.36
C PRO A 6 -7.55 6.51 0.07
N TRP A 7 -6.83 5.41 0.27
CA TRP A 7 -6.55 4.82 1.58
C TRP A 7 -5.90 5.81 2.58
N CYS A 8 -5.13 6.77 2.09
CA CYS A 8 -4.45 7.77 2.90
C CYS A 8 -5.29 9.04 3.16
N TRP A 9 -6.56 9.08 2.74
CA TRP A 9 -7.37 10.32 2.72
C TRP A 9 -7.39 11.06 4.06
N GLN A 10 -7.47 10.34 5.17
CA GLN A 10 -7.53 10.93 6.51
C GLN A 10 -6.19 11.54 6.91
N LEU A 11 -5.08 10.97 6.43
CA LEU A 11 -3.75 11.49 6.68
C LEU A 11 -3.54 12.79 5.92
N ALA A 12 -3.90 12.80 4.64
CA ALA A 12 -3.86 13.99 3.79
C ALA A 12 -4.75 15.11 4.34
N ALA A 13 -5.99 14.81 4.73
CA ALA A 13 -6.94 15.80 5.25
C ALA A 13 -6.48 16.46 6.56
N ASN A 14 -5.71 15.73 7.38
CA ASN A 14 -5.26 16.18 8.69
C ASN A 14 -3.81 16.68 8.70
N GLY A 15 -3.08 16.60 7.58
CA GLY A 15 -1.66 16.96 7.50
C GLY A 15 -0.77 16.11 8.41
N ASN A 16 -1.04 14.81 8.51
CA ASN A 16 -0.31 13.91 9.41
C ASN A 16 1.00 13.39 8.80
N GLY A 17 2.13 13.58 9.48
CA GLY A 17 3.45 13.04 9.11
C GLY A 17 3.99 13.58 7.79
N PRO A 18 5.27 13.32 7.46
CA PRO A 18 5.67 13.19 6.07
C PRO A 18 5.27 11.83 5.51
N ASP A 19 5.48 10.73 6.24
CA ASP A 19 5.31 9.39 5.67
C ASP A 19 3.99 8.75 6.12
N TRP A 20 3.35 8.09 5.16
CA TRP A 20 2.07 7.40 5.33
C TRP A 20 2.25 5.92 5.08
N LEU A 21 1.59 5.11 5.90
CA LEU A 21 1.70 3.67 5.83
C LEU A 21 0.33 3.02 5.98
N LEU A 22 0.03 2.06 5.12
CA LEU A 22 -1.07 1.11 5.31
C LEU A 22 -0.49 -0.27 5.51
N LEU A 23 -0.96 -0.94 6.55
CA LEU A 23 -0.67 -2.35 6.82
C LEU A 23 -1.99 -3.11 6.78
N ALA A 24 -2.06 -4.14 5.95
CA ALA A 24 -3.23 -5.02 5.82
C ALA A 24 -2.77 -6.47 5.95
N ASN A 25 -3.36 -7.21 6.89
CA ASN A 25 -3.10 -8.64 7.06
C ASN A 25 -4.27 -9.43 6.52
N VAL A 26 -4.02 -10.29 5.54
CA VAL A 26 -4.99 -11.31 5.13
C VAL A 26 -4.91 -12.51 6.08
N THR A 27 -5.88 -13.42 6.04
CA THR A 27 -5.78 -14.65 6.83
C THR A 27 -4.64 -15.54 6.28
N PRO A 28 -4.00 -16.37 7.12
CA PRO A 28 -2.98 -17.31 6.65
C PRO A 28 -3.47 -18.25 5.52
N ASP A 29 -4.74 -18.66 5.57
CA ASP A 29 -5.36 -19.50 4.54
C ASP A 29 -5.49 -18.77 3.19
N SER A 30 -5.45 -17.44 3.17
CA SER A 30 -5.53 -16.62 1.96
C SER A 30 -4.19 -16.50 1.22
N VAL A 31 -3.06 -16.85 1.84
CA VAL A 31 -1.71 -16.58 1.29
C VAL A 31 -1.51 -17.22 -0.08
N ALA A 32 -1.92 -18.49 -0.25
CA ALA A 32 -1.79 -19.17 -1.54
C ALA A 32 -2.65 -18.53 -2.64
N ALA A 33 -3.85 -18.06 -2.29
CA ALA A 33 -4.74 -17.37 -3.22
C ALA A 33 -4.21 -15.97 -3.57
N LEU A 34 -3.62 -15.27 -2.60
CA LEU A 34 -2.96 -13.98 -2.80
C LEU A 34 -1.82 -14.12 -3.80
N VAL A 35 -0.89 -15.06 -3.60
CA VAL A 35 0.22 -15.33 -4.54
C VAL A 35 -0.29 -15.62 -5.96
N ALA A 36 -1.34 -16.44 -6.08
CA ALA A 36 -1.93 -16.76 -7.38
C ALA A 36 -2.58 -15.53 -8.06
N ALA A 37 -3.19 -14.63 -7.29
CA ALA A 37 -3.76 -13.39 -7.81
C ALA A 37 -2.67 -12.44 -8.31
N LEU A 38 -1.58 -12.28 -7.54
CA LEU A 38 -0.47 -11.40 -7.88
C LEU A 38 0.22 -11.78 -9.20
N ALA A 39 0.27 -13.07 -9.54
CA ALA A 39 0.82 -13.55 -10.82
C ALA A 39 0.11 -12.98 -12.06
N ASN A 40 -1.11 -12.45 -11.90
CA ASN A 40 -1.92 -11.90 -13.00
C ASN A 40 -2.38 -10.46 -12.73
N THR A 41 -1.92 -9.83 -11.65
CA THR A 41 -2.35 -8.47 -11.31
C THR A 41 -1.25 -7.48 -11.64
N THR A 42 -1.60 -6.42 -12.36
CA THR A 42 -0.73 -5.27 -12.58
C THR A 42 -1.23 -4.08 -11.76
N LEU A 43 -0.30 -3.21 -11.37
CA LEU A 43 -0.62 -1.93 -10.76
C LEU A 43 -0.15 -0.80 -11.68
N ASP A 44 -1.08 -0.08 -12.26
CA ASP A 44 -0.77 0.97 -13.23
C ASP A 44 0.09 2.07 -12.60
N GLY A 45 1.18 2.43 -13.29
CA GLY A 45 2.15 3.42 -12.79
C GLY A 45 3.20 2.86 -11.84
N TYR A 46 3.25 1.54 -11.67
CA TYR A 46 4.26 0.84 -10.86
C TYR A 46 5.06 -0.15 -11.70
N SER A 47 6.27 -0.42 -11.25
CA SER A 47 7.15 -1.45 -11.78
C SER A 47 7.53 -2.42 -10.67
N GLN A 48 7.58 -3.71 -11.01
CA GLN A 48 8.03 -4.74 -10.10
C GLN A 48 9.56 -4.71 -9.97
N CYS A 49 10.05 -4.60 -8.74
CA CYS A 49 11.48 -4.42 -8.44
C CYS A 49 12.11 -5.65 -7.76
N ASP A 50 11.32 -6.49 -7.10
CA ASP A 50 11.75 -7.76 -6.53
C ASP A 50 10.60 -8.77 -6.72
N ASP A 51 10.96 -10.03 -7.01
CA ASP A 51 10.02 -11.13 -7.18
C ASP A 51 9.92 -12.01 -5.93
N SER A 52 10.95 -11.99 -5.07
CA SER A 52 11.02 -12.80 -3.84
C SER A 52 10.10 -12.26 -2.75
N THR A 53 9.96 -10.94 -2.72
CA THR A 53 8.88 -10.18 -2.08
C THR A 53 8.16 -9.49 -3.22
N TYR A 54 6.84 -9.62 -3.35
CA TYR A 54 6.14 -8.93 -4.43
C TYR A 54 6.18 -7.44 -4.14
N THR A 55 7.19 -6.77 -4.70
CA THR A 55 7.56 -5.39 -4.40
C THR A 55 7.37 -4.55 -5.64
N LEU A 56 6.41 -3.62 -5.57
CA LEU A 56 6.09 -2.68 -6.62
C LEU A 56 6.49 -1.28 -6.18
N MET A 57 7.35 -0.63 -6.96
CA MET A 57 7.72 0.77 -6.77
C MET A 57 7.04 1.61 -7.84
N ASP A 58 6.67 2.86 -7.53
CA ASP A 58 6.23 3.79 -8.56
C ASP A 58 7.26 3.85 -9.70
N SER A 59 6.81 3.78 -10.96
CA SER A 59 7.72 3.57 -12.09
C SER A 59 8.73 4.70 -12.28
N THR A 60 8.53 5.87 -11.65
CA THR A 60 9.50 6.97 -11.70
C THR A 60 10.73 6.66 -10.83
N ASN A 61 10.53 5.94 -9.72
CA ASN A 61 11.57 5.62 -8.75
C ASN A 61 12.10 4.18 -8.84
N ALA A 62 11.47 3.31 -9.64
CA ALA A 62 11.80 1.89 -9.72
C ALA A 62 13.28 1.58 -9.98
N ASP A 63 13.90 2.21 -10.97
CA ASP A 63 15.32 2.00 -11.29
C ASP A 63 16.24 2.43 -10.13
N ALA A 64 15.93 3.56 -9.49
CA ALA A 64 16.69 4.05 -8.34
C ALA A 64 16.52 3.14 -7.12
N TYR A 65 15.31 2.63 -6.89
CA TYR A 65 15.02 1.70 -5.82
C TYR A 65 15.75 0.36 -6.00
N LEU A 66 15.76 -0.19 -7.22
CA LEU A 66 16.54 -1.39 -7.53
C LEU A 66 18.06 -1.15 -7.39
N GLY A 67 18.54 0.02 -7.80
CA GLY A 67 19.93 0.46 -7.57
C GLY A 67 20.29 0.49 -6.09
N ASN A 68 19.38 0.93 -5.23
CA ASN A 68 19.53 0.93 -3.77
C ASN A 68 19.58 -0.49 -3.21
N LEU A 69 18.63 -1.36 -3.60
CA LEU A 69 18.57 -2.75 -3.12
C LEU A 69 19.84 -3.54 -3.46
N THR A 70 20.35 -3.36 -4.67
CA THR A 70 21.55 -4.06 -5.14
C THR A 70 22.86 -3.45 -4.65
N GLY A 71 22.81 -2.25 -4.04
CA GLY A 71 23.98 -1.52 -3.55
C GLY A 71 24.88 -0.95 -4.64
N ASN A 72 24.45 -0.97 -5.91
CA ASN A 72 25.27 -0.57 -7.05
C ASN A 72 25.24 0.94 -7.31
N GLU A 73 24.11 1.60 -7.05
CA GLU A 73 23.93 3.05 -7.25
C GLU A 73 23.01 3.65 -6.17
N PRO A 74 23.50 3.83 -4.93
CA PRO A 74 22.67 4.36 -3.86
C PRO A 74 22.23 5.80 -4.18
N ARG A 75 20.92 6.01 -4.25
CA ARG A 75 20.25 7.29 -4.48
C ARG A 75 19.20 7.51 -3.40
N ASN A 76 19.10 8.74 -2.93
CA ASN A 76 18.05 9.10 -1.98
C ASN A 76 16.70 9.26 -2.71
N ILE A 77 15.65 8.62 -2.19
CA ILE A 77 14.29 8.65 -2.72
C ILE A 77 13.35 9.12 -1.60
N TRP A 78 13.05 10.42 -1.58
CA TRP A 78 12.23 11.02 -0.52
C TRP A 78 10.73 10.91 -0.79
N VAL A 79 10.30 11.08 -2.04
CA VAL A 79 8.88 11.07 -2.44
C VAL A 79 8.65 9.88 -3.34
N TYR A 80 7.93 8.89 -2.83
CA TYR A 80 7.69 7.62 -3.51
C TYR A 80 6.37 6.98 -3.08
N ASN A 81 5.96 5.98 -3.86
CA ASN A 81 4.92 5.03 -3.47
C ASN A 81 5.45 3.61 -3.63
N LEU A 82 5.27 2.79 -2.60
CA LEU A 82 5.79 1.43 -2.51
C LEU A 82 4.69 0.49 -2.04
N VAL A 83 4.52 -0.63 -2.74
CA VAL A 83 3.68 -1.75 -2.30
C VAL A 83 4.58 -2.95 -2.09
N GLU A 84 4.53 -3.55 -0.90
CA GLU A 84 5.27 -4.76 -0.56
C GLU A 84 4.29 -5.81 -0.05
N ILE A 85 4.35 -7.01 -0.62
CA ILE A 85 3.53 -8.14 -0.19
C ILE A 85 4.43 -9.31 0.15
N GLN A 86 4.34 -9.76 1.40
CA GLN A 86 5.12 -10.89 1.92
C GLN A 86 4.27 -11.73 2.87
N GLY A 87 4.05 -12.99 2.51
CA GLY A 87 3.22 -13.89 3.30
C GLY A 87 1.77 -13.38 3.37
N ASP A 88 1.30 -13.11 4.60
CA ASP A 88 -0.02 -12.60 4.90
C ASP A 88 -0.10 -11.07 5.02
N LEU A 89 1.04 -10.37 4.93
CA LEU A 89 1.12 -8.92 5.05
C LEU A 89 1.17 -8.24 3.68
N ILE A 90 0.27 -7.28 3.48
CA ILE A 90 0.32 -6.26 2.44
C ILE A 90 0.68 -4.94 3.11
N LYS A 91 1.76 -4.32 2.65
CA LYS A 91 2.24 -3.01 3.09
C LYS A 91 2.15 -2.05 1.91
N ILE A 92 1.58 -0.87 2.13
CA ILE A 92 1.66 0.27 1.20
C ILE A 92 2.27 1.45 1.94
N GLU A 93 3.30 2.05 1.36
CA GLU A 93 4.02 3.17 1.94
C GLU A 93 4.11 4.32 0.95
N SER A 94 3.81 5.53 1.42
CA SER A 94 3.97 6.77 0.69
C SER A 94 4.93 7.69 1.44
N GLY A 95 6.14 7.85 0.91
CA GLY A 95 7.13 8.80 1.44
C GLY A 95 6.70 10.24 1.15
N TYR A 96 6.71 11.11 2.18
CA TYR A 96 6.29 12.52 2.07
C TYR A 96 4.91 12.71 1.39
N GLY A 97 3.96 11.83 1.68
CA GLY A 97 2.59 11.85 1.14
C GLY A 97 2.40 11.23 -0.26
N GLY A 98 3.48 10.70 -0.84
CA GLY A 98 3.47 9.99 -2.13
C GLY A 98 3.18 10.89 -3.33
N ARG A 99 3.31 10.33 -4.54
CA ARG A 99 3.22 11.00 -5.86
C ARG A 99 1.85 11.62 -6.19
N GLY A 100 0.96 11.70 -5.20
CA GLY A 100 -0.32 12.38 -5.26
C GLY A 100 -1.51 11.43 -5.44
N ASP A 101 -2.69 12.03 -5.59
CA ASP A 101 -3.98 11.33 -5.55
C ASP A 101 -4.10 10.19 -6.58
N ALA A 102 -3.44 10.29 -7.74
CA ALA A 102 -3.50 9.25 -8.76
C ALA A 102 -2.88 7.93 -8.29
N ASN A 103 -1.68 7.98 -7.69
CA ASN A 103 -1.01 6.80 -7.14
C ASN A 103 -1.77 6.26 -5.94
N ASN A 104 -2.19 7.14 -5.04
CA ASN A 104 -2.92 6.77 -3.83
C ASN A 104 -4.27 6.11 -4.18
N GLN A 105 -4.94 6.57 -5.24
CA GLN A 105 -6.15 5.94 -5.74
C GLN A 105 -5.87 4.59 -6.41
N ALA A 106 -4.84 4.48 -7.25
CA ALA A 106 -4.47 3.22 -7.90
C ALA A 106 -4.16 2.11 -6.87
N GLU A 107 -3.41 2.44 -5.82
CA GLU A 107 -3.14 1.56 -4.67
C GLU A 107 -4.43 1.13 -3.97
N THR A 108 -5.38 2.06 -3.80
CA THR A 108 -6.66 1.79 -3.16
C THR A 108 -7.50 0.83 -4.00
N ASP A 109 -7.58 1.08 -5.31
CA ASP A 109 -8.33 0.24 -6.25
C ASP A 109 -7.73 -1.17 -6.32
N PHE A 110 -6.39 -1.28 -6.24
CA PHE A 110 -5.68 -2.55 -6.15
C PHE A 110 -6.02 -3.33 -4.89
N LEU A 111 -6.01 -2.69 -3.72
CA LEU A 111 -6.44 -3.33 -2.47
C LEU A 111 -7.89 -3.79 -2.53
N LEU A 112 -8.79 -2.94 -3.04
CA LEU A 112 -10.20 -3.29 -3.20
C LEU A 112 -10.41 -4.47 -4.15
N HIS A 113 -9.62 -4.54 -5.24
CA HIS A 113 -9.64 -5.68 -6.14
C HIS A 113 -9.22 -6.97 -5.43
N LEU A 114 -8.10 -6.96 -4.70
CA LEU A 114 -7.62 -8.11 -3.96
C LEU A 114 -8.62 -8.58 -2.90
N PHE A 115 -9.18 -7.67 -2.12
CA PHE A 115 -10.13 -7.98 -1.05
C PHE A 115 -11.52 -8.39 -1.55
N ALA A 116 -11.82 -8.18 -2.83
CA ALA A 116 -13.04 -8.69 -3.47
C ALA A 116 -12.90 -10.14 -3.96
N LEU A 117 -11.69 -10.71 -3.99
CA LEU A 117 -11.49 -12.09 -4.43
C LEU A 117 -12.02 -13.08 -3.38
N PRO A 118 -12.78 -14.11 -3.78
CA PRO A 118 -13.51 -14.98 -2.85
C PRO A 118 -12.63 -15.84 -1.92
N ASN A 119 -11.35 -16.01 -2.27
CA ASN A 119 -10.39 -16.80 -1.50
C ASN A 119 -9.37 -15.92 -0.75
N ILE A 120 -9.58 -14.60 -0.72
CA ILE A 120 -8.76 -13.65 0.03
C ILE A 120 -9.64 -13.01 1.09
N THR A 121 -9.29 -13.23 2.35
CA THR A 121 -9.99 -12.66 3.51
C THR A 121 -9.06 -11.68 4.22
N LEU A 122 -9.44 -10.40 4.25
CA LEU A 122 -8.78 -9.40 5.09
C LEU A 122 -9.11 -9.66 6.56
N GLN A 123 -8.08 -9.83 7.40
CA GLN A 123 -8.21 -10.07 8.84
C GLN A 123 -8.02 -8.80 9.68
N SER A 124 -7.18 -7.88 9.22
CA SER A 124 -7.00 -6.57 9.87
C SER A 124 -6.38 -5.57 8.91
N TRP A 125 -6.61 -4.30 9.17
CA TRP A 125 -5.93 -3.21 8.48
C TRP A 125 -5.67 -2.04 9.42
N GLN A 126 -4.64 -1.27 9.13
CA GLN A 126 -4.26 -0.06 9.86
C GLN A 126 -3.72 0.98 8.89
N VAL A 127 -4.05 2.24 9.14
CA VAL A 127 -3.49 3.41 8.47
C VAL A 127 -2.70 4.20 9.51
N LEU A 128 -1.42 4.42 9.24
CA LEU A 128 -0.47 5.06 10.14
C LEU A 128 0.17 6.27 9.48
N ALA A 129 0.58 7.23 10.30
CA ALA A 129 1.44 8.34 9.88
C ALA A 129 2.64 8.46 10.82
N GLY A 130 3.80 8.81 10.27
CA GLY A 130 5.06 8.90 11.00
C GLY A 130 6.19 9.27 10.05
N GLY A 131 7.36 8.66 10.24
CA GLY A 131 8.52 8.85 9.36
C GLY A 131 9.42 10.00 9.78
N GLU A 132 10.57 10.16 9.12
CA GLU A 132 11.53 11.27 9.36
C GLU A 132 11.87 11.54 10.84
N GLY A 133 12.11 10.48 11.60
CA GLY A 133 12.45 10.58 13.04
C GLY A 133 11.25 10.74 13.97
N TYR A 134 10.02 10.64 13.46
CA TYR A 134 8.79 10.54 14.25
C TYR A 134 8.30 9.10 14.33
N ASP A 135 7.79 8.71 15.51
CA ASP A 135 7.14 7.41 15.71
C ASP A 135 5.88 7.29 14.84
N TYR A 136 5.63 6.10 14.31
CA TYR A 136 4.39 5.82 13.60
C TYR A 136 3.20 5.73 14.58
N VAL A 137 2.15 6.46 14.27
CA VAL A 137 0.91 6.50 15.04
C VAL A 137 -0.25 6.01 14.18
N ILE A 138 -1.02 5.06 14.71
CA ILE A 138 -2.25 4.56 14.08
C ILE A 138 -3.30 5.68 14.07
N ARG A 139 -3.86 5.97 12.89
CA ARG A 139 -4.92 6.97 12.67
C ARG A 139 -6.29 6.35 12.37
N ALA A 140 -6.29 5.19 11.73
CA ALA A 140 -7.47 4.37 11.53
C ALA A 140 -7.08 2.89 11.53
N ALA A 141 -8.03 2.03 11.89
CA ALA A 141 -7.86 0.58 11.87
C ALA A 141 -9.22 -0.11 11.76
N GLY A 142 -9.20 -1.37 11.32
CA GLY A 142 -10.37 -2.23 11.28
C GLY A 142 -10.00 -3.70 11.15
N THR A 143 -11.02 -4.55 11.06
CA THR A 143 -10.90 -6.01 11.25
C THR A 143 -11.30 -6.83 10.01
N ASP A 144 -11.73 -6.18 8.94
CA ASP A 144 -12.24 -6.87 7.75
C ASP A 144 -12.35 -5.93 6.54
N ALA A 145 -12.63 -6.50 5.37
CA ALA A 145 -12.81 -5.75 4.12
C ALA A 145 -14.02 -4.80 4.17
N GLY A 146 -15.06 -5.12 4.95
CA GLY A 146 -16.25 -4.28 5.09
C GLY A 146 -15.96 -2.98 5.84
N SER A 147 -15.24 -3.07 6.96
CA SER A 147 -14.77 -1.93 7.74
C SER A 147 -13.75 -1.10 6.96
N PHE A 148 -12.91 -1.74 6.14
CA PHE A 148 -12.02 -1.00 5.21
C PHE A 148 -12.83 -0.21 4.20
N MET A 149 -13.83 -0.82 3.54
CA MET A 149 -14.69 -0.13 2.57
C MET A 149 -15.48 1.02 3.21
N ALA A 150 -15.98 0.84 4.44
CA ALA A 150 -16.66 1.89 5.19
C ALA A 150 -15.71 3.05 5.50
N TYR A 151 -14.46 2.77 5.87
CA TYR A 151 -13.43 3.80 6.08
C TYR A 151 -13.13 4.61 4.81
N LEU A 152 -13.14 3.99 3.63
CA LEU A 152 -12.91 4.67 2.36
C LEU A 152 -14.14 5.45 1.86
N SER A 153 -15.31 5.20 2.42
CA SER A 153 -16.58 5.83 2.04
C SER A 153 -17.24 6.51 3.24
N PRO A 154 -16.56 7.47 3.91
CA PRO A 154 -17.16 8.18 5.03
C PRO A 154 -18.38 8.98 4.55
N ASP A 155 -19.41 9.02 5.40
CA ASP A 155 -20.68 9.72 5.16
C ASP A 155 -20.52 11.20 4.76
#